data_AF-A0A7K1KGV8-F1
#
_entry.id   AF-A0A7K1KGV8-F1
#
_cell.length_a   1.000
_cell.length_b   1.000
_cell.length_c   1.000
_cell.angle_alpha   90.00
_cell.angle_beta   90.00
_cell.angle_gamma   90.00
#
_symmetry.space_group_name_H-M   'P 1'
#
loop_
_entity.id
_entity.type
_entity.pdbx_description
1 polymer ?
#
loop_
_entity_poly.entity_id
_entity_poly.type
_entity_poly.pdbx_seq_one_letter_code
_entity_poly.pdbx_strand_id
1 'polypeptide(L)'
;MEPEVAFGALSAHTKLPITVPVCVFADYHHASCTGMLLTERISFGTAGGAGNSSSAGVEPHDDKCLDYRMPDALGHYRALLTSVARLAGALPTAVTEQFRYDAAKVAVGTRVLHSPAELSDVSVGSLSGWLWYDIQE
;
A
#
# COMPACT_ATOMS: atom_id res chain seq x y z
N MET A 1 4.35 -10.50 -4.50
CA MET A 1 3.26 -11.04 -5.35
C MET A 1 2.59 -12.26 -4.73
N GLU A 2 3.31 -13.23 -4.17
CA GLU A 2 2.69 -14.39 -3.51
C GLU A 2 1.69 -13.99 -2.38
N PRO A 3 2.01 -13.09 -1.43
CA PRO A 3 1.03 -12.61 -0.46
C PRO A 3 -0.19 -11.93 -1.09
N GLU A 4 0.01 -11.15 -2.14
CA GLU A 4 -1.06 -10.42 -2.82
C GLU A 4 -2.06 -11.38 -3.49
N VAL A 5 -1.56 -12.46 -4.11
CA VAL A 5 -2.37 -13.55 -4.67
C VAL A 5 -3.14 -14.29 -3.58
N ALA A 6 -2.47 -14.66 -2.48
CA ALA A 6 -3.10 -15.33 -1.35
C ALA A 6 -4.22 -14.48 -0.74
N PHE A 7 -3.99 -13.17 -0.58
CA PHE A 7 -5.00 -12.23 -0.10
C PHE A 7 -6.16 -12.08 -1.09
N GLY A 8 -5.88 -12.01 -2.40
CA GLY A 8 -6.90 -12.00 -3.44
C GLY A 8 -7.86 -13.19 -3.31
N ALA A 9 -7.32 -14.41 -3.23
CA ALA A 9 -8.10 -15.63 -3.03
C ALA A 9 -8.90 -15.63 -1.72
N LEU A 10 -8.29 -15.18 -0.61
CA LEU A 10 -8.97 -15.02 0.68
C LEU A 10 -10.17 -14.07 0.58
N SER A 11 -9.96 -12.91 -0.05
CA SER A 11 -10.95 -11.84 -0.12
C SER A 11 -12.21 -12.24 -0.90
N ALA A 12 -12.09 -13.12 -1.90
CA ALA A 12 -13.21 -13.61 -2.70
C ALA A 12 -14.27 -14.39 -1.87
N HIS A 13 -13.85 -14.96 -0.74
CA HIS A 13 -14.70 -15.80 0.11
C HIS A 13 -14.90 -15.25 1.53
N THR A 14 -14.39 -14.04 1.81
CA THR A 14 -14.40 -13.45 3.15
C THR A 14 -15.10 -12.10 3.13
N LYS A 15 -16.09 -11.91 4.00
CA LYS A 15 -16.66 -10.58 4.23
C LYS A 15 -15.68 -9.73 5.04
N LEU A 16 -15.04 -8.76 4.39
CA LEU A 16 -14.07 -7.87 5.01
C LEU A 16 -14.71 -6.61 5.60
N PRO A 17 -14.08 -5.97 6.62
CA PRO A 17 -14.56 -4.71 7.20
C PRO A 17 -14.26 -3.47 6.33
N ILE A 18 -13.66 -3.70 5.15
CA ILE A 18 -13.34 -2.69 4.15
C ILE A 18 -13.83 -3.20 2.79
N THR A 19 -14.14 -2.26 1.89
CA THR A 19 -14.43 -2.60 0.50
C THR A 19 -13.13 -2.93 -0.21
N VAL A 20 -13.10 -4.07 -0.89
CA VAL A 20 -12.00 -4.47 -1.76
C VAL A 20 -12.56 -4.90 -3.11
N PRO A 21 -11.80 -4.73 -4.20
CA PRO A 21 -12.16 -5.32 -5.48
C PRO A 21 -12.45 -6.82 -5.35
N VAL A 22 -13.55 -7.31 -5.93
CA VAL A 22 -13.78 -8.74 -6.10
C VAL A 22 -12.63 -9.37 -6.89
N CYS A 23 -11.96 -10.36 -6.32
CA CYS A 23 -10.92 -11.14 -7.01
C CYS A 23 -11.57 -12.15 -7.96
N VAL A 24 -11.26 -12.06 -9.26
CA VAL A 24 -11.76 -12.95 -10.32
C VAL A 24 -10.78 -14.08 -10.62
N PHE A 25 -9.47 -13.80 -10.53
CA PHE A 25 -8.42 -14.79 -10.70
C PHE A 25 -7.18 -14.37 -9.91
N ALA A 26 -6.50 -15.31 -9.27
CA ALA A 26 -5.23 -15.08 -8.59
C ALA A 26 -4.39 -16.35 -8.65
N ASP A 27 -3.15 -16.24 -9.15
CA ASP A 27 -2.20 -17.34 -9.16
C ASP A 27 -0.75 -16.85 -9.09
N TYR A 28 0.12 -17.66 -8.48
CA TYR A 28 1.54 -17.39 -8.31
C TYR A 28 2.35 -18.63 -8.69
N HIS A 29 3.17 -18.50 -9.73
CA HIS A 29 4.08 -19.53 -10.18
C HIS A 29 5.43 -19.39 -9.49
N HIS A 30 5.67 -20.22 -8.48
CA HIS A 30 6.88 -20.18 -7.65
C HIS A 30 8.18 -20.36 -8.43
N ALA A 31 8.19 -21.22 -9.46
CA ALA A 31 9.43 -21.53 -10.17
C ALA A 31 9.99 -20.34 -10.98
N SER A 32 9.10 -19.47 -11.49
CA SER A 32 9.52 -18.23 -12.17
C SER A 32 9.39 -16.98 -11.32
N CYS A 33 8.90 -17.10 -10.08
CA CYS A 33 8.57 -15.96 -9.21
C CYS A 33 7.63 -14.94 -9.87
N THR A 34 6.72 -15.39 -10.74
CA THR A 34 5.74 -14.55 -11.41
C THR A 34 4.35 -14.87 -10.89
N GLY A 35 3.43 -13.91 -10.92
CA GLY A 35 2.02 -14.25 -10.78
C GLY A 35 1.11 -13.25 -11.47
N MET A 36 -0.18 -13.51 -11.35
CA MET A 36 -1.22 -12.68 -11.91
C MET A 36 -2.38 -12.56 -10.92
N LEU A 37 -2.90 -11.33 -10.78
CA LEU A 37 -4.09 -11.00 -10.01
C LEU A 37 -5.03 -10.21 -10.92
N LEU A 38 -6.26 -10.70 -11.06
CA LEU A 38 -7.32 -10.05 -11.81
C LEU A 38 -8.48 -9.77 -10.86
N THR A 39 -8.91 -8.51 -10.82
CA THR A 39 -10.01 -8.08 -9.97
C THR A 39 -11.09 -7.37 -10.78
N GLU A 40 -12.23 -7.10 -10.13
CA GLU A 40 -13.19 -6.14 -10.67
C GLU A 40 -12.52 -4.79 -10.94
N ARG A 41 -13.05 -4.08 -11.94
CA ARG A 41 -12.62 -2.73 -12.26
C ARG A 41 -13.26 -1.75 -11.28
N ILE A 42 -12.42 -0.91 -10.69
CA ILE A 42 -12.86 0.21 -9.87
C ILE A 42 -12.73 1.51 -10.67
N SER A 43 -13.77 2.35 -10.62
CA SER A 43 -13.75 3.70 -11.19
C SER A 43 -13.24 4.71 -10.16
N PHE A 44 -12.10 5.35 -10.46
CA PHE A 44 -11.59 6.48 -9.68
C PHE A 44 -12.43 7.75 -9.90
N GLY A 45 -12.43 8.66 -8.93
CA GLY A 45 -12.90 10.04 -9.07
C GLY A 45 -14.42 10.23 -9.13
N THR A 46 -15.22 9.25 -8.68
CA THR A 46 -16.69 9.30 -8.79
C THR A 46 -17.43 9.68 -7.51
N ALA A 47 -16.75 9.94 -6.39
CA ALA A 47 -17.38 10.52 -5.19
C ALA A 47 -16.65 11.77 -4.68
N GLY A 48 -17.42 12.85 -4.53
CA GLY A 48 -17.10 13.91 -3.58
C GLY A 48 -17.52 13.48 -2.18
N GLY A 49 -16.56 13.28 -1.30
CA GLY A 49 -16.80 13.10 0.14
C GLY A 49 -16.17 11.84 0.72
N ALA A 50 -15.33 12.02 1.74
CA ALA A 50 -14.82 10.97 2.60
C ALA A 50 -15.99 10.16 3.21
N GLY A 51 -16.20 8.93 2.74
CA GLY A 51 -17.29 8.09 3.22
C GLY A 51 -17.20 6.65 2.76
N ASN A 52 -17.29 5.73 3.71
CA ASN A 52 -17.22 4.27 3.61
C ASN A 52 -18.51 3.60 3.08
N SER A 53 -19.22 4.24 2.15
CA SER A 53 -20.37 3.62 1.50
C SER A 53 -19.90 2.78 0.31
N SER A 54 -20.51 1.61 0.10
CA SER A 54 -20.32 0.78 -1.10
C SER A 54 -20.72 1.46 -2.42
N SER A 55 -21.21 2.71 -2.35
CA SER A 55 -21.55 3.60 -3.47
C SER A 55 -20.69 4.86 -3.56
N ALA A 56 -19.71 5.06 -2.67
CA ALA A 56 -18.78 6.17 -2.76
C ALA A 56 -17.60 5.74 -3.66
N GLY A 57 -17.44 6.42 -4.79
CA GLY A 57 -16.31 6.21 -5.70
C GLY A 57 -14.96 6.33 -5.01
N VAL A 58 -13.96 5.63 -5.54
CA VAL A 58 -12.59 5.70 -5.02
C VAL A 58 -12.00 7.09 -5.33
N GLU A 59 -11.16 7.59 -4.42
CA GLU A 59 -10.42 8.84 -4.57
C GLU A 59 -9.73 8.95 -5.95
N PRO A 60 -9.56 10.15 -6.52
CA PRO A 60 -8.70 10.33 -7.69
C PRO A 60 -7.34 9.65 -7.50
N HIS A 61 -6.80 9.09 -8.58
CA HIS A 61 -5.47 8.51 -8.56
C HIS A 61 -4.44 9.64 -8.70
N ASP A 62 -3.78 10.00 -7.61
CA ASP A 62 -2.67 10.94 -7.63
C ASP A 62 -1.43 10.33 -8.30
N ASP A 63 -0.61 11.20 -8.90
CA ASP A 63 0.65 10.78 -9.49
C ASP A 63 1.62 10.30 -8.39
N LYS A 64 2.30 9.19 -8.65
CA LYS A 64 3.28 8.62 -7.72
C LYS A 64 4.40 9.61 -7.41
N CYS A 65 4.86 9.59 -6.17
CA CYS A 65 5.95 10.44 -5.67
C CYS A 65 5.66 11.94 -5.72
N LEU A 66 4.38 12.33 -5.81
CA LEU A 66 3.94 13.73 -5.84
C LEU A 66 2.99 14.07 -4.67
N ASP A 67 3.16 13.41 -3.53
CA ASP A 67 2.29 13.54 -2.35
C ASP A 67 2.16 14.99 -1.84
N TYR A 68 3.19 15.82 -2.07
CA TYR A 68 3.18 17.25 -1.74
C TYR A 68 2.19 18.08 -2.59
N ARG A 69 1.67 17.51 -3.67
CA ARG A 69 0.62 18.11 -4.52
C ARG A 69 -0.78 17.66 -4.10
N MET A 70 -0.91 16.68 -3.21
CA MET A 70 -2.21 16.19 -2.76
C MET A 70 -2.97 17.28 -2.01
N PRO A 71 -4.25 17.53 -2.33
CA PRO A 71 -5.04 18.54 -1.65
C PRO A 71 -5.21 18.30 -0.14
N ASP A 72 -5.30 17.04 0.28
CA ASP A 72 -5.41 16.63 1.69
C ASP A 72 -4.61 15.34 1.97
N ALA A 73 -3.28 15.47 2.02
CA ALA A 73 -2.39 14.34 2.32
C ALA A 73 -2.69 13.69 3.68
N LEU A 74 -3.02 14.48 4.71
CA LEU A 74 -3.28 13.93 6.05
C LEU A 74 -4.58 13.11 6.07
N GLY A 75 -5.65 13.60 5.47
CA GLY A 75 -6.91 12.88 5.32
C GLY A 75 -6.72 11.59 4.52
N HIS A 76 -5.99 11.66 3.41
CA HIS A 76 -5.65 10.50 2.58
C HIS A 76 -4.94 9.41 3.38
N TYR A 77 -3.80 9.72 4.01
CA TYR A 77 -3.04 8.70 4.77
C TYR A 77 -3.80 8.21 5.99
N ARG A 78 -4.60 9.07 6.64
CA ARG A 78 -5.46 8.64 7.75
C ARG A 78 -6.49 7.62 7.27
N ALA A 79 -7.15 7.85 6.14
CA ALA A 79 -8.14 6.93 5.59
C ALA A 79 -7.49 5.60 5.19
N LEU A 80 -6.33 5.64 4.53
CA LEU A 80 -5.56 4.47 4.12
C LEU A 80 -5.15 3.62 5.33
N LEU A 81 -4.47 4.22 6.32
CA LEU A 81 -3.97 3.52 7.50
C LEU A 81 -5.11 2.98 8.37
N THR A 82 -6.21 3.73 8.49
CA THR A 82 -7.41 3.26 9.22
C THR A 82 -8.02 2.04 8.55
N SER A 83 -8.06 2.00 7.22
CA SER A 83 -8.60 0.87 6.46
C SER A 83 -7.74 -0.38 6.66
N VAL A 84 -6.42 -0.25 6.59
CA VAL A 84 -5.48 -1.34 6.86
C VAL A 84 -5.59 -1.82 8.31
N ALA A 85 -5.66 -0.90 9.28
CA ALA A 85 -5.81 -1.25 10.69
C ALA A 85 -7.12 -2.01 10.98
N ARG A 86 -8.24 -1.57 10.37
CA ARG A 86 -9.53 -2.27 10.47
C ARG A 86 -9.46 -3.67 9.88
N LEU A 87 -8.82 -3.82 8.71
CA LEU A 87 -8.62 -5.12 8.09
C LEU A 87 -7.79 -6.03 9.00
N ALA A 88 -6.62 -5.58 9.43
CA ALA A 88 -5.71 -6.36 10.28
C ALA A 88 -6.37 -6.77 11.62
N GLY A 89 -7.18 -5.89 12.22
CA GLY A 89 -7.87 -6.17 13.48
C GLY A 89 -9.08 -7.11 13.37
N ALA A 90 -9.61 -7.33 12.17
CA ALA A 90 -10.80 -8.18 11.96
C ALA A 90 -10.47 -9.60 11.48
N LEU A 91 -9.23 -9.86 11.03
CA LEU A 91 -8.85 -11.16 10.52
C LEU A 91 -8.54 -12.14 11.66
N PRO A 92 -8.97 -13.42 11.56
CA PRO A 92 -8.59 -14.45 12.53
C PRO A 92 -7.07 -14.62 12.60
N THR A 93 -6.54 -14.97 13.78
CA THR A 93 -5.08 -15.17 13.98
C THR A 93 -4.48 -16.16 12.99
N ALA A 94 -5.20 -17.24 12.68
CA ALA A 94 -4.76 -18.25 11.70
C ALA A 94 -4.56 -17.69 10.28
N VAL A 95 -5.28 -16.61 9.93
CA VAL A 95 -5.09 -15.90 8.67
C VAL A 95 -3.94 -14.91 8.79
N THR A 96 -3.86 -14.13 9.87
CA THR A 96 -2.80 -13.13 10.03
C THR A 96 -1.39 -13.73 10.09
N GLU A 97 -1.24 -14.96 10.60
CA GLU A 97 0.06 -15.67 10.58
C GLU A 97 0.55 -15.97 9.16
N GLN A 98 -0.35 -16.10 8.17
CA GLN A 98 0.04 -16.31 6.76
C GLN A 98 0.66 -15.05 6.13
N PHE A 99 0.36 -13.87 6.70
CA PHE A 99 0.81 -12.56 6.23
C PHE A 99 1.80 -11.91 7.20
N ARG A 100 2.50 -12.73 7.99
CA ARG A 100 3.38 -12.24 9.04
C ARG A 100 4.47 -11.35 8.46
N TYR A 101 4.61 -10.16 9.05
CA TYR A 101 5.67 -9.23 8.71
C TYR A 101 7.05 -9.85 8.96
N ASP A 102 7.90 -9.82 7.93
CA ASP A 102 9.30 -10.26 7.98
C ASP A 102 10.21 -9.05 7.71
N ALA A 103 10.75 -8.47 8.77
CA ALA A 103 11.60 -7.27 8.68
C ALA A 103 12.82 -7.47 7.77
N ALA A 104 13.34 -8.70 7.68
CA ALA A 104 14.51 -9.00 6.85
C ALA A 104 14.17 -8.96 5.35
N LYS A 105 12.90 -9.15 4.98
CA LYS A 105 12.42 -9.12 3.59
C LYS A 105 11.86 -7.78 3.13
N VAL A 106 11.64 -6.84 4.05
CA VAL A 106 11.01 -5.53 3.76
C VAL A 106 12.04 -4.40 3.60
N ALA A 107 13.32 -4.66 3.85
CA ALA A 107 14.37 -3.69 3.61
C ALA A 107 14.73 -3.61 2.11
N VAL A 108 14.53 -2.44 1.51
CA VAL A 108 15.10 -2.08 0.21
C VAL A 108 16.30 -1.17 0.49
N GLY A 109 17.51 -1.70 0.31
CA GLY A 109 18.76 -0.99 0.61
C GLY A 109 19.12 -0.91 2.10
N THR A 110 20.25 -0.28 2.40
CA THR A 110 20.74 -0.07 3.76
C THR A 110 20.13 1.19 4.35
N ARG A 111 19.31 1.06 5.40
CA ARG A 111 18.71 2.21 6.08
C ARG A 111 19.78 2.99 6.85
N VAL A 112 20.02 4.24 6.45
CA VAL A 112 20.83 5.18 7.23
C VAL A 112 19.93 5.79 8.31
N LEU A 113 20.29 5.58 9.57
CA LEU A 113 19.61 6.21 10.70
C LEU A 113 20.28 7.55 10.98
N HIS A 114 19.53 8.63 10.91
CA HIS A 114 19.98 9.96 11.32
C HIS A 114 19.55 10.23 12.76
N SER A 115 20.47 10.71 13.58
CA SER A 115 20.20 11.26 14.90
C SER A 115 19.42 12.58 14.79
N PRO A 116 18.71 12.99 15.85
CA PRO A 116 18.01 14.27 15.86
C PRO A 116 18.90 15.48 15.56
N ALA A 117 20.18 15.44 15.95
CA ALA A 117 21.15 16.50 15.68
C ALA A 117 21.56 16.55 14.19
N GLU A 118 21.69 15.39 13.54
CA GLU A 118 21.98 15.31 12.10
C GLU A 118 20.80 15.81 11.26
N LEU A 119 19.56 15.61 11.74
CA LEU A 119 18.36 16.13 11.07
C LEU A 119 18.23 17.67 11.14
N SER A 120 18.80 18.32 12.16
CA SER A 120 18.81 19.79 12.26
C SER A 120 19.81 20.48 11.34
N ASP A 121 20.87 19.78 10.92
CA ASP A 121 21.91 20.31 10.01
C ASP A 121 21.59 20.07 8.52
N VAL A 122 20.58 19.26 8.20
CA VAL A 122 20.07 19.14 6.83
C VAL A 122 19.23 20.38 6.51
N SER A 123 19.90 21.48 6.16
CA SER A 123 19.22 22.57 5.46
C SER A 123 18.71 22.04 4.12
N VAL A 124 17.51 22.46 3.73
CA VAL A 124 16.77 22.02 2.53
C VAL A 124 17.58 22.12 1.21
N GLY A 125 18.73 22.79 1.21
CA GLY A 125 19.65 22.88 0.07
C GLY A 125 20.60 21.71 -0.17
N SER A 126 20.76 20.75 0.75
CA SER A 126 21.75 19.64 0.62
C SER A 126 21.15 18.32 0.09
N LEU A 127 19.85 18.27 -0.18
CA LEU A 127 19.18 17.05 -0.67
C LEU A 127 19.34 16.81 -2.18
N SER A 128 20.04 17.69 -2.91
CA SER A 128 20.32 17.52 -4.34
C SER A 128 21.34 16.42 -4.66
N GLY A 129 22.07 15.91 -3.65
CA GLY A 129 23.13 14.91 -3.86
C GLY A 129 22.68 13.44 -3.84
N TRP A 130 21.48 13.14 -3.34
CA TRP A 130 21.07 11.75 -3.04
C TRP A 130 19.92 11.23 -3.89
N LEU A 131 19.38 12.04 -4.80
CA LEU A 131 18.13 11.70 -5.48
C LEU A 131 18.29 10.91 -6.80
N TRP A 132 19.50 10.61 -7.27
CA TRP A 132 19.68 10.10 -8.66
C TRP A 132 20.79 9.06 -8.89
N TYR A 133 21.44 8.50 -7.87
CA TYR A 133 22.51 7.50 -8.06
C TYR A 133 22.10 6.13 -7.51
N ASP A 134 21.16 5.46 -8.18
CA ASP A 134 21.10 3.98 -8.35
C ASP A 134 19.78 3.49 -9.01
N ILE A 135 19.37 4.13 -10.11
CA ILE A 135 18.47 3.48 -11.08
C ILE A 135 19.07 3.71 -12.47
N GLN A 136 20.17 3.02 -12.76
CA GLN A 136 20.61 2.70 -14.11
C GLN A 136 21.15 1.27 -14.10
N GLU A 137 20.60 0.48 -15.03
CA GLU A 137 20.83 -0.95 -15.38
C GLU A 137 19.96 -1.99 -14.67
#